data_AF-A0A940DH07-F1
#
_entry.id   AF-A0A940DH07-F1
#
_cell.length_a   1.000
_cell.length_b   1.000
_cell.length_c   1.000
_cell.angle_alpha   90.00
_cell.angle_beta   90.00
_cell.angle_gamma   90.00
#
_symmetry.space_group_name_H-M   'P 1'
#
loop_
_entity.id
_entity.type
_entity.pdbx_description
1 polymer ?
#
loop_
_entity_poly.entity_id
_entity_poly.type
_entity_poly.pdbx_seq_one_letter_code
_entity_poly.pdbx_strand_id
1 'polypeptide(L)'
;AASEEIALIPRFIDSVYVGKLRESFVYRPRAIFVIGATAGALPAAGSYKAIMSELDLVRMEDAGIRLYPAPADRVREEQFAILDLVTKTDKLYVGYPLTEPDGSVNRPSPLITEAQAVIGAKVVSLEKRFTVDGARDMAELEDVAVSPANAAFEFLMACSGAIKEGEEGERAYEMRKRLYNSLTPAERFEINVSHAHVTPSVPLTGSFTYDRYGLGTRVSQLESYFRCPYAHFLQYGLRLKKRDDGKLAGLDIGILVHAVMEEYFRAVRGKLRVSDAEELEAEARKAADKVFSDPQVDVFRTNASSAHLLERLRAECLTAAKKLTENVLRGKFDPVYVEMDFGMRGAPPLTVATSFGDVHLRGKIDRVDIYNGYVSVVDYKTGKESGSLDNVYFGKKIQLYVYLSAVSKNLGVKPAGAFYANIGSGFTAKGADYSYKGSALAEPEVAMAFDAGLAESGSDTVKSDVVPVSLKREKSGELTVKGGLSAEQFAEVIDYVNKLICGALEEINAGYAEKRPLGAACKYCSFLGVCGGAPEGAEREFVKGVLPYGRGEE
;
A
#
# COMPACT_ATOMS: atom_id res chain seq x y z
N ALA A 1 -22.56 23.44 13.97
CA ALA A 1 -23.29 23.84 12.76
C ALA A 1 -24.61 24.43 13.21
N ALA A 2 -24.88 25.70 12.88
CA ALA A 2 -26.22 26.26 13.07
C ALA A 2 -27.11 25.61 12.01
N SER A 3 -28.14 24.87 12.42
CA SER A 3 -29.16 24.37 11.49
C SER A 3 -30.08 25.53 11.14
N GLU A 4 -30.06 25.99 9.90
CA GLU A 4 -31.10 26.88 9.39
C GLU A 4 -32.35 26.02 9.10
N GLU A 5 -33.46 26.31 9.78
CA GLU A 5 -34.76 25.74 9.44
C GLU A 5 -35.33 26.51 8.26
N ILE A 6 -35.36 25.85 7.09
CA ILE A 6 -36.03 26.39 5.91
C ILE A 6 -37.54 26.31 6.14
N ALA A 7 -38.27 27.38 5.78
CA ALA A 7 -39.72 27.40 5.84
C ALA A 7 -40.33 26.23 5.03
N LEU A 8 -41.45 25.68 5.50
CA LEU A 8 -42.10 24.52 4.88
C LEU A 8 -42.40 24.80 3.40
N ILE A 9 -41.88 23.93 2.52
CA ILE A 9 -42.10 24.05 1.06
C ILE A 9 -43.61 24.01 0.80
N PRO A 10 -44.18 24.97 0.03
CA PRO A 10 -45.60 24.98 -0.28
C PRO A 10 -46.06 23.64 -0.84
N ARG A 11 -47.19 23.12 -0.34
CA ARG A 11 -47.77 21.86 -0.82
C ARG A 11 -48.34 22.08 -2.22
N PHE A 12 -48.01 21.18 -3.15
CA PHE A 12 -48.56 21.17 -4.50
C PHE A 12 -49.90 20.43 -4.54
N ILE A 13 -50.72 20.73 -5.56
CA ILE A 13 -52.06 20.14 -5.75
C ILE A 13 -51.99 18.61 -5.91
N ASP A 14 -50.96 18.09 -6.57
CA ASP A 14 -50.72 16.67 -6.75
C ASP A 14 -49.34 16.29 -6.17
N SER A 15 -49.33 15.72 -4.97
CA SER A 15 -48.10 15.35 -4.27
C SER A 15 -48.33 14.21 -3.28
N VAL A 16 -47.27 13.42 -3.06
CA VAL A 16 -47.22 12.45 -1.97
C VAL A 16 -46.85 13.19 -0.68
N TYR A 17 -47.70 13.06 0.35
CA TYR A 17 -47.40 13.61 1.66
C TYR A 17 -46.52 12.66 2.46
N VAL A 18 -45.33 13.14 2.83
CA VAL A 18 -44.39 12.42 3.70
C VAL A 18 -44.29 13.18 5.02
N GLY A 19 -44.55 12.49 6.12
CA GLY A 19 -44.52 13.09 7.45
C GLY A 19 -44.35 12.07 8.55
N LYS A 20 -44.14 12.55 9.78
CA LYS A 20 -43.99 11.68 10.95
C LYS A 20 -45.35 11.23 11.46
N LEU A 21 -45.41 10.01 12.00
CA LEU A 21 -46.63 9.38 12.50
C LEU A 21 -47.44 10.25 13.49
N ARG A 22 -46.78 10.99 14.40
CA ARG A 22 -47.45 11.79 15.44
C ARG A 22 -47.72 13.24 15.06
N GLU A 23 -46.93 13.82 14.16
CA GLU A 23 -46.95 15.26 13.85
C GLU A 23 -47.79 15.56 12.60
N SER A 24 -48.28 14.52 11.93
CA SER A 24 -48.94 14.62 10.63
C SER A 24 -50.45 14.47 10.76
N PHE A 25 -51.19 15.46 10.25
CA PHE A 25 -52.63 15.33 10.07
C PHE A 25 -52.94 14.82 8.65
N VAL A 26 -53.52 13.62 8.58
CA VAL A 26 -53.91 12.99 7.32
C VAL A 26 -55.44 12.85 7.26
N TYR A 27 -56.05 13.35 6.19
CA TYR A 27 -57.50 13.32 6.00
C TYR A 27 -57.88 12.40 4.84
N ARG A 28 -58.44 11.22 5.17
CA ARG A 28 -58.94 10.20 4.22
C ARG A 28 -58.02 9.89 3.03
N PRO A 29 -56.75 9.48 3.26
CA PRO A 29 -55.88 9.04 2.18
C PRO A 29 -56.39 7.74 1.56
N ARG A 30 -56.19 7.57 0.24
CA ARG A 30 -56.49 6.30 -0.45
C ARG A 30 -55.52 5.17 -0.08
N ALA A 31 -54.28 5.54 0.24
CA ALA A 31 -53.23 4.60 0.65
C ALA A 31 -52.28 5.28 1.64
N ILE A 32 -51.81 4.52 2.62
CA ILE A 32 -50.80 4.94 3.61
C ILE A 32 -49.63 3.96 3.57
N PHE A 33 -48.41 4.49 3.59
CA PHE A 33 -47.17 3.73 3.69
C PHE A 33 -46.46 4.08 5.00
N VAL A 34 -46.38 3.10 5.90
CA VAL A 34 -45.57 3.19 7.12
C VAL A 34 -44.22 2.56 6.81
N ILE A 35 -43.17 3.37 6.87
CA ILE A 35 -41.79 2.95 6.58
C ILE A 35 -40.97 2.91 7.86
N GLY A 36 -39.94 2.06 7.90
CA GLY A 36 -39.04 1.96 9.05
C GLY A 36 -39.69 1.32 10.28
N ALA A 37 -40.67 0.43 10.10
CA ALA A 37 -41.33 -0.28 11.21
C ALA A 37 -40.42 -1.37 11.83
N THR A 38 -39.31 -0.97 12.44
CA THR A 38 -38.36 -1.85 13.13
C THR A 38 -38.65 -1.93 14.63
N ALA A 39 -38.11 -2.93 15.32
CA ALA A 39 -38.31 -3.14 16.76
C ALA A 39 -37.85 -1.95 17.64
N GLY A 40 -36.89 -1.14 17.17
CA GLY A 40 -36.42 0.05 17.89
C GLY A 40 -37.13 1.35 17.52
N ALA A 41 -37.75 1.40 16.33
CA ALA A 41 -38.34 2.62 15.78
C ALA A 41 -39.88 2.66 15.91
N LEU A 42 -40.54 1.50 16.01
CA LEU A 42 -41.99 1.43 16.09
C LEU A 42 -42.46 0.27 16.99
N PRO A 43 -43.02 0.53 18.18
CA PRO A 43 -43.04 1.83 18.83
C PRO A 43 -41.62 2.27 19.19
N ALA A 44 -41.34 3.57 19.07
CA ALA A 44 -40.06 4.17 19.38
C ALA A 44 -39.72 3.93 20.86
N ALA A 45 -38.73 3.07 21.10
CA ALA A 45 -38.10 2.94 22.40
C ALA A 45 -37.18 4.16 22.59
N GLY A 46 -37.78 5.32 22.85
CA GLY A 46 -37.03 6.58 22.94
C GLY A 46 -35.93 6.49 24.00
N SER A 47 -34.67 6.74 23.61
CA SER A 47 -33.63 7.06 24.59
C SER A 47 -33.96 8.41 25.21
N TYR A 48 -34.48 8.40 26.42
CA TYR A 48 -34.90 9.60 27.12
C TYR A 48 -33.65 10.38 27.60
N LYS A 49 -33.32 11.49 26.96
CA LYS A 49 -32.40 12.49 27.53
C LYS A 49 -33.18 13.36 28.49
N ALA A 50 -33.25 12.92 29.73
CA ALA A 50 -34.07 13.58 30.71
C ALA A 50 -33.33 13.95 31.96
N ILE A 51 -33.83 15.03 32.55
CA ILE A 51 -33.38 15.51 33.84
C ILE A 51 -33.87 14.56 34.95
N MET A 52 -35.00 13.89 34.76
CA MET A 52 -35.63 13.01 35.76
C MET A 52 -35.64 11.56 35.28
N SER A 53 -35.32 10.64 36.17
CA SER A 53 -35.37 9.20 35.90
C SER A 53 -36.80 8.65 36.00
N GLU A 54 -37.03 7.44 35.49
CA GLU A 54 -38.33 6.75 35.66
C GLU A 54 -38.68 6.58 37.15
N LEU A 55 -37.69 6.35 38.01
CA LEU A 55 -37.91 6.23 39.45
C LEU A 55 -38.36 7.55 40.09
N ASP A 56 -37.87 8.69 39.58
CA ASP A 56 -38.31 10.00 40.06
C ASP A 56 -39.76 10.27 39.65
N LEU A 57 -40.16 9.85 38.44
CA LEU A 57 -41.55 9.98 37.98
C LEU A 57 -42.51 9.16 38.86
N VAL A 58 -42.14 7.93 39.24
CA VAL A 58 -42.93 7.09 40.17
C VAL A 58 -43.08 7.75 41.53
N ARG A 59 -41.97 8.27 42.11
CA ARG A 59 -42.01 8.96 43.41
C ARG A 59 -42.87 10.21 43.40
N MET A 60 -42.89 10.93 42.28
CA MET A 60 -43.75 12.10 42.13
C MET A 60 -45.23 11.70 42.04
N GLU A 61 -45.54 10.62 41.31
CA GLU A 61 -46.90 10.08 41.22
C GLU A 61 -47.41 9.61 42.60
N ASP A 62 -46.57 8.94 43.38
CA ASP A 62 -46.86 8.55 44.78
C ASP A 62 -47.09 9.76 45.69
N ALA A 63 -46.42 10.89 45.40
CA ALA A 63 -46.65 12.17 46.07
C ALA A 63 -47.87 12.95 45.54
N GLY A 64 -48.66 12.34 44.65
CA GLY A 64 -49.87 12.94 44.05
C GLY A 64 -49.58 13.89 42.88
N ILE A 65 -48.35 13.96 42.38
CA ILE A 65 -47.94 14.82 41.26
C ILE A 65 -47.69 13.96 40.03
N ARG A 66 -48.70 13.89 39.15
CA ARG A 66 -48.60 13.13 37.91
C ARG A 66 -48.08 14.00 36.75
N LEU A 67 -46.94 13.62 36.18
CA LEU A 67 -46.36 14.28 35.00
C LEU A 67 -46.73 13.54 33.72
N TYR A 68 -47.20 14.27 32.70
CA TYR A 68 -47.67 13.71 31.43
C TYR A 68 -46.88 14.28 30.23
N PRO A 69 -46.58 13.47 29.19
CA PRO A 69 -46.81 12.03 29.09
C PRO A 69 -45.66 11.20 29.68
N ALA A 70 -45.99 10.17 30.46
CA ALA A 70 -45.02 9.19 30.97
C ALA A 70 -44.49 8.29 29.83
N PRO A 71 -43.32 7.62 29.99
CA PRO A 71 -42.76 6.75 28.95
C PRO A 71 -43.74 5.67 28.46
N ALA A 72 -44.47 5.02 29.37
CA ALA A 72 -45.46 4.00 29.03
C ALA A 72 -46.68 4.56 28.28
N ASP A 73 -47.09 5.80 28.56
CA ASP A 73 -48.20 6.45 27.87
C ASP A 73 -47.82 6.77 26.42
N ARG A 74 -46.57 7.17 26.16
CA ARG A 74 -46.07 7.42 24.79
C ARG A 74 -46.04 6.18 23.90
N VAL A 75 -45.65 5.03 24.47
CA VAL A 75 -45.69 3.75 23.74
C VAL A 75 -47.13 3.41 23.36
N ARG A 76 -48.09 3.59 24.28
CA ARG A 76 -49.52 3.40 24.00
C ARG A 76 -50.05 4.40 22.97
N GLU A 77 -49.64 5.66 23.03
CA GLU A 77 -49.99 6.68 22.02
C GLU A 77 -49.51 6.30 20.61
N GLU A 78 -48.33 5.71 20.48
CA GLU A 78 -47.82 5.25 19.17
C GLU A 78 -48.57 4.02 18.64
N GLN A 79 -48.86 3.06 19.52
CA GLN A 79 -49.70 1.92 19.15
C GLN A 79 -51.09 2.39 18.70
N PHE A 80 -51.66 3.37 19.42
CA PHE A 80 -52.93 3.98 19.05
C PHE A 80 -52.85 4.73 17.73
N ALA A 81 -51.77 5.46 17.46
CA ALA A 81 -51.59 6.19 16.20
C ALA A 81 -51.66 5.26 14.98
N ILE A 82 -51.09 4.06 15.07
CA ILE A 82 -51.17 3.07 13.97
C ILE A 82 -52.59 2.57 13.79
N LEU A 83 -53.29 2.26 14.89
CA LEU A 83 -54.70 1.84 14.83
C LEU A 83 -55.56 2.95 14.20
N ASP A 84 -55.32 4.20 14.58
CA ASP A 84 -55.98 5.37 14.00
C ASP A 84 -55.73 5.47 12.49
N LEU A 85 -54.50 5.21 12.01
CA LEU A 85 -54.21 5.15 10.57
C LEU A 85 -55.02 4.07 9.86
N VAL A 86 -55.19 2.88 10.46
CA VAL A 86 -56.01 1.80 9.89
C VAL A 86 -57.45 2.27 9.64
N THR A 87 -58.00 3.10 10.53
CA THR A 87 -59.38 3.61 10.38
C THR A 87 -59.54 4.69 9.31
N LYS A 88 -58.43 5.26 8.81
CA LYS A 88 -58.44 6.44 7.92
C LYS A 88 -58.20 6.13 6.45
N THR A 89 -57.77 4.93 6.10
CA THR A 89 -57.31 4.56 4.75
C THR A 89 -58.00 3.32 4.20
N ASP A 90 -58.14 3.24 2.88
CA ASP A 90 -58.58 2.02 2.20
C ASP A 90 -57.45 0.98 2.11
N LYS A 91 -56.18 1.44 2.09
CA LYS A 91 -54.99 0.59 1.95
C LYS A 91 -53.90 1.04 2.91
N LEU A 92 -53.36 0.10 3.68
CA LEU A 92 -52.23 0.31 4.57
C LEU A 92 -51.08 -0.63 4.21
N TYR A 93 -49.92 -0.06 3.96
CA TYR A 93 -48.67 -0.78 3.73
C TYR A 93 -47.72 -0.51 4.90
N VAL A 94 -47.20 -1.56 5.52
CA VAL A 94 -46.23 -1.44 6.63
C VAL A 94 -44.95 -2.15 6.21
N GLY A 95 -43.86 -1.40 6.09
CA GLY A 95 -42.56 -1.87 5.63
C GLY A 95 -41.47 -1.61 6.66
N TYR A 96 -40.48 -2.49 6.69
CA TYR A 96 -39.27 -2.36 7.51
C TYR A 96 -38.04 -2.77 6.68
N PRO A 97 -36.89 -2.12 6.89
CA PRO A 97 -35.64 -2.53 6.26
C PRO A 97 -35.11 -3.81 6.91
N LEU A 98 -34.50 -4.71 6.11
CA LEU A 98 -33.84 -5.92 6.63
C LEU A 98 -32.49 -5.61 7.26
N THR A 99 -31.80 -4.57 6.78
CA THR A 99 -30.49 -4.12 7.26
C THR A 99 -30.46 -2.60 7.45
N GLU A 100 -29.63 -2.15 8.37
CA GLU A 100 -29.23 -0.74 8.47
C GLU A 100 -28.19 -0.39 7.39
N PRO A 101 -27.90 0.90 7.13
CA PRO A 101 -26.86 1.32 6.18
C PRO A 101 -25.45 0.78 6.47
N ASP A 102 -25.17 0.35 7.70
CA ASP A 102 -23.90 -0.28 8.10
C ASP A 102 -23.85 -1.81 7.88
N GLY A 103 -24.96 -2.40 7.39
CA GLY A 103 -25.11 -3.84 7.16
C GLY A 103 -25.58 -4.65 8.38
N SER A 104 -25.82 -4.01 9.53
CA SER A 104 -26.38 -4.70 10.69
C SER A 104 -27.84 -5.13 10.46
N VAL A 105 -28.23 -6.26 11.05
CA VAL A 105 -29.56 -6.86 10.82
C VAL A 105 -30.62 -6.16 11.65
N ASN A 106 -31.71 -5.77 11.00
CA ASN A 106 -32.88 -5.19 11.64
C ASN A 106 -33.91 -6.24 12.02
N ARG A 107 -34.62 -5.99 13.12
CA ARG A 107 -35.77 -6.81 13.56
C ARG A 107 -37.07 -6.08 13.23
N PRO A 108 -38.11 -6.80 12.77
CA PRO A 108 -39.41 -6.19 12.52
C PRO A 108 -40.01 -5.66 13.81
N SER A 109 -40.83 -4.62 13.68
CA SER A 109 -41.67 -4.12 14.76
C SER A 109 -42.56 -5.24 15.33
N PRO A 110 -42.81 -5.27 16.65
CA PRO A 110 -43.79 -6.18 17.26
C PRO A 110 -45.18 -6.09 16.61
N LEU A 111 -45.54 -4.93 16.09
CA LEU A 111 -46.83 -4.68 15.43
C LEU A 111 -47.00 -5.48 14.14
N ILE A 112 -45.90 -5.74 13.43
CA ILE A 112 -45.93 -6.59 12.24
C ILE A 112 -46.24 -8.03 12.68
N THR A 113 -45.53 -8.55 13.68
CA THR A 113 -45.75 -9.89 14.22
C THR A 113 -47.18 -10.07 14.73
N GLU A 114 -47.72 -9.06 15.40
CA GLU A 114 -49.11 -9.06 15.88
C GLU A 114 -50.11 -9.05 14.72
N ALA A 115 -49.90 -8.21 13.70
CA ALA A 115 -50.74 -8.21 12.50
C ALA A 115 -50.71 -9.57 11.76
N GLN A 116 -49.56 -10.24 11.70
CA GLN A 116 -49.48 -11.59 11.15
C GLN A 116 -50.32 -12.59 11.95
N ALA A 117 -50.32 -12.48 13.28
CA ALA A 117 -51.06 -13.37 14.16
C ALA A 117 -52.59 -13.12 14.12
N VAL A 118 -53.01 -11.85 14.12
CA VAL A 118 -54.42 -11.47 14.24
C VAL A 118 -55.16 -11.56 12.91
N ILE A 119 -54.56 -11.06 11.82
CA ILE A 119 -55.21 -10.96 10.51
C ILE A 119 -54.56 -11.83 9.43
N GLY A 120 -53.58 -12.66 9.79
CA GLY A 120 -52.91 -13.55 8.83
C GLY A 120 -52.10 -12.81 7.77
N ALA A 121 -51.61 -11.60 8.07
CA ALA A 121 -50.88 -10.79 7.11
C ALA A 121 -49.63 -11.53 6.58
N LYS A 122 -49.38 -11.46 5.27
CA LYS A 122 -48.18 -12.04 4.65
C LYS A 122 -47.14 -10.94 4.42
N VAL A 123 -45.93 -11.16 4.92
CA VAL A 123 -44.79 -10.27 4.64
C VAL A 123 -44.22 -10.62 3.28
N VAL A 124 -44.12 -9.63 2.40
CA VAL A 124 -43.54 -9.76 1.07
C VAL A 124 -42.22 -9.00 1.05
N SER A 125 -41.16 -9.63 0.58
CA SER A 125 -39.88 -8.96 0.34
C SER A 125 -39.97 -8.16 -0.95
N LEU A 126 -39.89 -6.83 -0.86
CA LEU A 126 -39.87 -5.96 -2.04
C LEU A 126 -38.62 -6.21 -2.88
N GLU A 127 -37.46 -6.40 -2.25
CA GLU A 127 -36.20 -6.75 -2.89
C GLU A 127 -36.30 -8.03 -3.74
N LYS A 128 -37.07 -9.03 -3.31
CA LYS A 128 -37.29 -10.25 -4.09
C LYS A 128 -38.39 -10.11 -5.13
N ARG A 129 -39.36 -9.22 -4.91
CA ARG A 129 -40.56 -9.08 -5.74
C ARG A 129 -40.33 -8.20 -6.96
N PHE A 130 -39.56 -7.12 -6.80
CA PHE A 130 -39.31 -6.11 -7.82
C PHE A 130 -37.84 -6.20 -8.25
N THR A 131 -37.55 -7.15 -9.14
CA THR A 131 -36.23 -7.30 -9.75
C THR A 131 -36.37 -7.44 -11.25
N VAL A 132 -35.33 -7.03 -11.98
CA VAL A 132 -35.27 -7.20 -13.44
C VAL A 132 -35.42 -8.68 -13.82
N ASP A 133 -34.78 -9.58 -13.07
CA ASP A 133 -34.82 -11.03 -13.34
C ASP A 133 -36.15 -11.69 -12.96
N GLY A 134 -36.85 -11.11 -11.99
CA GLY A 134 -38.14 -11.56 -11.50
C GLY A 134 -39.32 -11.09 -12.36
N ALA A 135 -39.12 -10.07 -13.20
CA ALA A 135 -40.15 -9.54 -14.08
C ALA A 135 -40.57 -10.57 -15.13
N ARG A 136 -41.89 -10.70 -15.33
CA ARG A 136 -42.47 -11.64 -16.30
C ARG A 136 -42.88 -10.97 -17.61
N ASP A 137 -43.13 -9.68 -17.56
CA ASP A 137 -43.58 -8.88 -18.69
C ASP A 137 -43.08 -7.43 -18.59
N MET A 138 -43.45 -6.61 -19.58
CA MET A 138 -43.04 -5.20 -19.62
C MET A 138 -43.66 -4.36 -18.50
N ALA A 139 -44.86 -4.70 -18.02
CA ALA A 139 -45.50 -3.95 -16.94
C ALA A 139 -44.76 -4.18 -15.61
N GLU A 140 -44.40 -5.43 -15.31
CA GLU A 140 -43.56 -5.73 -14.14
C GLU A 140 -42.15 -5.13 -14.27
N LEU A 141 -41.61 -4.99 -15.49
CA LEU A 141 -40.32 -4.34 -15.71
C LEU A 141 -40.40 -2.82 -15.50
N GLU A 142 -41.49 -2.18 -15.91
CA GLU A 142 -41.75 -0.74 -15.67
C GLU A 142 -41.93 -0.43 -14.18
N ASP A 143 -42.50 -1.37 -13.40
CA ASP A 143 -42.58 -1.26 -11.93
C ASP A 143 -41.20 -1.30 -11.24
N VAL A 144 -40.19 -1.88 -11.88
CA VAL A 144 -38.80 -1.95 -11.39
C VAL A 144 -37.99 -0.75 -11.90
N ALA A 145 -38.03 -0.52 -13.21
CA ALA A 145 -37.28 0.53 -13.90
C ALA A 145 -38.14 1.79 -14.13
N VAL A 146 -38.66 2.35 -13.05
CA VAL A 146 -39.70 3.41 -13.05
C VAL A 146 -39.26 4.72 -13.74
N SER A 147 -37.96 4.92 -13.95
CA SER A 147 -37.43 6.07 -14.68
C SER A 147 -36.21 5.70 -15.53
N PRO A 148 -35.87 6.49 -16.58
CA PRO A 148 -34.64 6.27 -17.35
C PRO A 148 -33.38 6.24 -16.48
N ALA A 149 -33.29 7.14 -15.49
CA ALA A 149 -32.19 7.20 -14.54
C ALA A 149 -32.09 5.93 -13.66
N ASN A 150 -33.22 5.33 -13.28
CA ASN A 150 -33.22 4.06 -12.52
C ASN A 150 -32.94 2.85 -13.42
N ALA A 151 -33.38 2.88 -14.68
CA ALA A 151 -33.26 1.75 -15.61
C ALA A 151 -31.80 1.30 -15.81
N ALA A 152 -30.88 2.26 -15.97
CA ALA A 152 -29.46 1.96 -16.11
C ALA A 152 -28.88 1.33 -14.82
N PHE A 153 -29.27 1.85 -13.65
CA PHE A 153 -28.84 1.32 -12.35
C PHE A 153 -29.36 -0.11 -12.12
N GLU A 154 -30.65 -0.36 -12.36
CA GLU A 154 -31.27 -1.69 -12.22
C GLU A 154 -30.64 -2.71 -13.17
N PHE A 155 -30.31 -2.29 -14.40
CA PHE A 155 -29.60 -3.15 -15.34
C PHE A 155 -28.21 -3.55 -14.82
N LEU A 156 -27.44 -2.58 -14.31
CA LEU A 156 -26.12 -2.84 -13.73
C LEU A 156 -26.20 -3.78 -12.52
N MET A 157 -27.17 -3.55 -11.63
CA MET A 157 -27.41 -4.41 -10.48
C MET A 157 -27.76 -5.83 -10.90
N ALA A 158 -28.61 -6.00 -11.92
CA ALA A 158 -28.93 -7.31 -12.46
C ALA A 158 -27.70 -8.01 -13.05
N CYS A 159 -26.87 -7.29 -13.82
CA CYS A 159 -25.64 -7.81 -14.41
C CYS A 159 -24.59 -8.27 -13.39
N SER A 160 -24.61 -7.75 -12.17
CA SER A 160 -23.73 -8.23 -11.09
C SER A 160 -24.04 -9.67 -10.64
N GLY A 161 -25.28 -10.13 -10.85
CA GLY A 161 -25.73 -11.48 -10.52
C GLY A 161 -25.58 -12.45 -11.69
N ALA A 162 -25.04 -13.64 -11.41
CA ALA A 162 -24.95 -14.73 -12.38
C ALA A 162 -26.34 -15.14 -12.89
N ILE A 163 -26.47 -15.34 -14.21
CA ILE A 163 -27.68 -15.89 -14.82
C ILE A 163 -27.71 -17.38 -14.52
N LYS A 164 -28.79 -17.84 -13.89
CA LYS A 164 -29.02 -19.28 -13.62
C LYS A 164 -29.25 -20.03 -14.94
N GLU A 165 -29.03 -21.33 -14.97
CA GLU A 165 -29.42 -22.17 -16.11
C GLU A 165 -30.92 -22.50 -16.09
N GLY A 166 -31.51 -22.81 -17.25
CA GLY A 166 -32.92 -23.18 -17.42
C GLY A 166 -33.86 -22.02 -17.71
N GLU A 167 -35.18 -22.30 -17.67
CA GLU A 167 -36.23 -21.35 -18.09
C GLU A 167 -36.20 -20.02 -17.30
N GLU A 168 -35.85 -20.06 -16.01
CA GLU A 168 -35.68 -18.84 -15.20
C GLU A 168 -34.53 -17.96 -15.71
N GLY A 169 -33.44 -18.58 -16.16
CA GLY A 169 -32.27 -17.90 -16.72
C GLY A 169 -32.54 -17.24 -18.05
N GLU A 170 -33.22 -17.97 -18.95
CA GLU A 170 -33.64 -17.45 -20.25
C GLU A 170 -34.58 -16.25 -20.10
N ARG A 171 -35.53 -16.33 -19.15
CA ARG A 171 -36.43 -15.20 -18.84
C ARG A 171 -35.65 -14.00 -18.32
N ALA A 172 -34.75 -14.20 -17.35
CA ALA A 172 -33.93 -13.14 -16.79
C ALA A 172 -33.08 -12.47 -17.87
N TYR A 173 -32.45 -13.26 -18.75
CA TYR A 173 -31.69 -12.75 -19.89
C TYR A 173 -32.55 -11.88 -20.82
N GLU A 174 -33.76 -12.34 -21.17
CA GLU A 174 -34.68 -11.58 -22.03
C GLU A 174 -35.14 -10.27 -21.38
N MET A 175 -35.42 -10.26 -20.07
CA MET A 175 -35.80 -9.02 -19.37
C MET A 175 -34.63 -8.03 -19.30
N ARG A 176 -33.42 -8.49 -18.95
CA ARG A 176 -32.20 -7.67 -18.98
C ARG A 176 -31.96 -7.08 -20.37
N LYS A 177 -32.11 -7.89 -21.43
CA LYS A 177 -31.95 -7.46 -22.82
C LYS A 177 -32.97 -6.38 -23.22
N ARG A 178 -34.24 -6.54 -22.82
CA ARG A 178 -35.27 -5.52 -23.06
C ARG A 178 -34.96 -4.22 -22.35
N LEU A 179 -34.56 -4.29 -21.08
CA LEU A 179 -34.15 -3.13 -20.29
C LEU A 179 -32.93 -2.44 -20.93
N TYR A 180 -31.91 -3.19 -21.33
CA TYR A 180 -30.74 -2.63 -22.02
C TYR A 180 -31.10 -1.90 -23.31
N ASN A 181 -32.04 -2.46 -24.09
CA ASN A 181 -32.48 -1.86 -25.34
C ASN A 181 -33.34 -0.61 -25.17
N SER A 182 -33.97 -0.41 -24.01
CA SER A 182 -34.70 0.82 -23.71
C SER A 182 -33.77 1.98 -23.32
N LEU A 183 -32.52 1.69 -22.95
CA LEU A 183 -31.54 2.71 -22.58
C LEU A 183 -31.09 3.55 -23.79
N THR A 184 -30.78 4.81 -23.51
CA THR A 184 -30.19 5.73 -24.47
C THR A 184 -28.81 5.26 -24.93
N PRO A 185 -28.32 5.72 -26.09
CA PRO A 185 -26.95 5.42 -26.53
C PRO A 185 -25.87 5.83 -25.53
N ALA A 186 -26.07 6.93 -24.81
CA ALA A 186 -25.13 7.41 -23.79
C ALA A 186 -25.07 6.48 -22.57
N GLU A 187 -26.21 6.08 -22.04
CA GLU A 187 -26.30 5.12 -20.92
C GLU A 187 -25.70 3.77 -21.30
N ARG A 188 -25.99 3.26 -22.50
CA ARG A 188 -25.37 2.02 -23.01
C ARG A 188 -23.86 2.14 -23.15
N PHE A 189 -23.37 3.28 -23.62
CA PHE A 189 -21.94 3.53 -23.72
C PHE A 189 -21.26 3.48 -22.34
N GLU A 190 -21.82 4.17 -21.33
CA GLU A 190 -21.29 4.15 -19.97
C GLU A 190 -21.27 2.74 -19.36
N ILE A 191 -22.35 1.98 -19.55
CA ILE A 191 -22.46 0.58 -19.10
C ILE A 191 -21.40 -0.29 -19.78
N ASN A 192 -21.28 -0.18 -21.11
CA ASN A 192 -20.35 -0.98 -21.90
C ASN A 192 -18.90 -0.64 -21.57
N VAL A 193 -18.56 0.63 -21.36
CA VAL A 193 -17.20 1.05 -20.97
C VAL A 193 -16.88 0.58 -19.54
N SER A 194 -17.86 0.61 -18.64
CA SER A 194 -17.71 0.10 -17.27
C SER A 194 -17.46 -1.41 -17.21
N HIS A 195 -17.99 -2.17 -18.17
CA HIS A 195 -17.81 -3.63 -18.27
C HIS A 195 -16.73 -4.07 -19.26
N ALA A 196 -16.27 -3.17 -20.13
CA ALA A 196 -15.20 -3.49 -21.06
C ALA A 196 -13.89 -3.59 -20.28
N HIS A 197 -13.31 -4.78 -20.24
CA HIS A 197 -11.87 -4.90 -20.14
C HIS A 197 -11.28 -4.28 -21.41
N VAL A 198 -11.05 -2.96 -21.40
CA VAL A 198 -10.36 -2.29 -22.50
C VAL A 198 -8.90 -2.73 -22.43
N THR A 199 -8.58 -3.81 -23.12
CA THR A 199 -7.20 -4.17 -23.43
C THR A 199 -6.69 -3.10 -24.40
N PRO A 200 -5.65 -2.32 -24.06
CA PRO A 200 -5.09 -1.35 -24.99
C PRO A 200 -4.70 -2.05 -26.30
N SER A 201 -5.21 -1.56 -27.42
CA SER A 201 -4.94 -2.17 -28.74
C SER A 201 -3.52 -1.87 -29.26
N VAL A 202 -2.81 -0.93 -28.64
CA VAL A 202 -1.45 -0.53 -29.00
C VAL A 202 -0.57 -0.55 -27.76
N PRO A 203 0.49 -1.37 -27.72
CA PRO A 203 1.50 -1.34 -26.66
C PRO A 203 2.21 0.02 -26.63
N LEU A 204 2.50 0.53 -25.44
CA LEU A 204 3.21 1.79 -25.27
C LEU A 204 4.72 1.59 -25.48
N THR A 205 5.18 1.62 -26.73
CA THR A 205 6.58 1.36 -27.10
C THR A 205 7.45 2.61 -27.12
N GLY A 206 8.76 2.44 -26.97
CA GLY A 206 9.78 3.48 -27.22
C GLY A 206 10.46 4.08 -26.00
N SER A 207 11.43 4.98 -26.24
CA SER A 207 12.42 5.43 -25.24
C SER A 207 11.87 6.18 -24.04
N PHE A 208 10.65 6.72 -24.10
CA PHE A 208 10.10 7.50 -22.98
C PHE A 208 9.83 6.67 -21.72
N THR A 209 9.85 5.34 -21.82
CA THR A 209 9.60 4.39 -20.71
C THR A 209 10.87 4.00 -19.96
N TYR A 210 12.04 4.04 -20.60
CA TYR A 210 13.34 3.68 -20.00
C TYR A 210 14.36 4.84 -20.03
N ASP A 211 14.44 5.63 -21.10
CA ASP A 211 15.41 6.72 -21.26
C ASP A 211 14.86 7.95 -22.00
N ARG A 212 13.83 8.57 -21.41
CA ARG A 212 13.10 9.70 -22.02
C ARG A 212 13.97 10.92 -22.34
N TYR A 213 15.11 11.07 -21.67
CA TYR A 213 15.95 12.26 -21.78
C TYR A 213 17.29 11.98 -22.46
N GLY A 214 17.53 10.76 -22.94
CA GLY A 214 18.85 10.34 -23.43
C GLY A 214 19.94 10.46 -22.35
N LEU A 215 19.54 10.34 -21.08
CA LEU A 215 20.44 10.46 -19.92
C LEU A 215 20.72 9.09 -19.29
N GLY A 216 20.23 8.01 -19.89
CA GLY A 216 20.30 6.67 -19.35
C GLY A 216 19.26 6.36 -18.26
N THR A 217 19.08 5.06 -18.04
CA THR A 217 18.15 4.47 -17.08
C THR A 217 18.79 4.38 -15.70
N ARG A 218 18.03 4.72 -14.64
CA ARG A 218 18.50 4.54 -13.26
C ARG A 218 18.27 3.10 -12.80
N VAL A 219 19.18 2.54 -12.01
CA VAL A 219 19.02 1.17 -11.49
C VAL A 219 17.78 1.03 -10.61
N SER A 220 17.47 2.03 -9.78
CA SER A 220 16.26 2.07 -8.95
C SER A 220 14.95 2.13 -9.75
N GLN A 221 14.99 2.62 -11.00
CA GLN A 221 13.84 2.55 -11.91
C GLN A 221 13.57 1.11 -12.33
N LEU A 222 14.62 0.33 -12.64
CA LEU A 222 14.50 -1.08 -12.99
C LEU A 222 14.03 -1.93 -11.81
N GLU A 223 14.50 -1.67 -10.59
CA GLU A 223 13.96 -2.33 -9.38
C GLU A 223 12.45 -2.08 -9.19
N SER A 224 11.97 -0.88 -9.53
CA SER A 224 10.52 -0.60 -9.50
C SER A 224 9.75 -1.42 -10.54
N TYR A 225 10.36 -1.63 -11.72
CA TYR A 225 9.79 -2.49 -12.76
C TYR A 225 9.70 -3.95 -12.29
N PHE A 226 10.77 -4.49 -11.71
CA PHE A 226 10.79 -5.83 -11.14
C PHE A 226 9.75 -6.03 -10.05
N ARG A 227 9.49 -4.98 -9.25
CA ARG A 227 8.44 -5.00 -8.23
C ARG A 227 7.02 -5.09 -8.83
N CYS A 228 6.72 -4.30 -9.86
CA CYS A 228 5.46 -4.36 -10.62
C CYS A 228 5.58 -3.53 -11.92
N PRO A 229 5.41 -4.15 -13.11
CA PRO A 229 5.46 -3.44 -14.40
C PRO A 229 4.46 -2.28 -14.49
N TYR A 230 3.22 -2.50 -14.05
CA TYR A 230 2.20 -1.45 -14.07
C TYR A 230 2.54 -0.28 -13.14
N ALA A 231 3.07 -0.55 -11.94
CA ALA A 231 3.48 0.52 -11.02
C ALA A 231 4.65 1.34 -11.60
N HIS A 232 5.60 0.67 -12.27
CA HIS A 232 6.66 1.35 -13.01
C HIS A 232 6.10 2.23 -14.13
N PHE A 233 5.16 1.72 -14.92
CA PHE A 233 4.50 2.50 -15.96
C PHE A 233 3.81 3.76 -15.40
N LEU A 234 3.06 3.64 -14.31
CA LEU A 234 2.43 4.79 -13.65
C LEU A 234 3.46 5.81 -13.12
N GLN A 235 4.55 5.32 -12.54
CA GLN A 235 5.57 6.16 -11.91
C GLN A 235 6.53 6.84 -12.91
N TYR A 236 6.97 6.11 -13.95
CA TYR A 236 8.02 6.57 -14.86
C TYR A 236 7.49 6.90 -16.26
N GLY A 237 6.46 6.18 -16.73
CA GLY A 237 5.75 6.47 -17.97
C GLY A 237 4.83 7.68 -17.81
N LEU A 238 3.79 7.56 -16.96
CA LEU A 238 2.80 8.63 -16.72
C LEU A 238 3.27 9.69 -15.72
N ARG A 239 4.25 9.38 -14.89
CA ARG A 239 4.83 10.30 -13.88
C ARG A 239 3.83 10.79 -12.85
N LEU A 240 2.97 9.88 -12.43
CA LEU A 240 2.08 10.14 -11.31
C LEU A 240 2.91 10.41 -10.06
N LYS A 241 2.63 11.53 -9.40
CA LYS A 241 3.26 11.90 -8.13
C LYS A 241 2.24 11.80 -7.02
N LYS A 242 2.69 11.29 -5.87
CA LYS A 242 1.92 11.40 -4.63
C LYS A 242 1.79 12.88 -4.28
N ARG A 243 0.61 13.29 -3.80
CA ARG A 243 0.43 14.62 -3.21
C ARG A 243 1.33 14.75 -1.98
N ASP A 244 2.09 15.84 -1.94
CA ASP A 244 2.89 16.19 -0.76
C ASP A 244 1.95 16.66 0.36
N ASP A 245 2.05 16.02 1.52
CA ASP A 245 1.28 16.35 2.73
C ASP A 245 2.14 17.02 3.81
N GLY A 246 3.38 17.39 3.49
CA GLY A 246 4.31 18.08 4.40
C GLY A 246 4.75 17.23 5.59
N LYS A 247 4.51 15.92 5.57
CA LYS A 247 4.93 15.00 6.63
C LYS A 247 6.27 14.36 6.28
N LEU A 248 7.12 14.21 7.29
CA LEU A 248 8.36 13.46 7.15
C LEU A 248 8.05 12.00 6.79
N ALA A 249 8.31 11.60 5.55
CA ALA A 249 8.09 10.24 5.07
C ALA A 249 9.39 9.41 5.17
N GLY A 250 9.26 8.09 5.02
CA GLY A 250 10.42 7.18 5.05
C GLY A 250 11.48 7.50 3.98
N LEU A 251 11.07 8.08 2.85
CA LEU A 251 11.99 8.53 1.79
C LEU A 251 12.84 9.72 2.26
N ASP A 252 12.23 10.69 2.94
CA ASP A 252 12.93 11.88 3.45
C ASP A 252 13.94 11.49 4.53
N ILE A 253 13.57 10.56 5.42
CA ILE A 253 14.48 9.99 6.42
C ILE A 253 15.70 9.36 5.73
N GLY A 254 15.49 8.59 4.67
CA GLY A 254 16.57 8.02 3.87
C GLY A 254 17.51 9.10 3.33
N ILE A 255 16.95 10.11 2.64
CA ILE A 255 17.71 11.22 2.04
C ILE A 255 18.59 11.92 3.09
N LEU A 256 18.03 12.22 4.27
CA LEU A 256 18.78 12.85 5.36
C LEU A 256 19.93 11.97 5.86
N VAL A 257 19.68 10.67 6.04
CA VAL A 257 20.71 9.73 6.48
C VAL A 257 21.85 9.62 5.47
N HIS A 258 21.54 9.46 4.19
CA HIS A 258 22.56 9.45 3.12
C HIS A 258 23.36 10.74 3.13
N ALA A 259 22.70 11.90 3.21
CA ALA A 259 23.38 13.21 3.21
C ALA A 259 24.34 13.38 4.39
N VAL A 260 23.97 12.94 5.60
CA VAL A 260 24.86 13.02 6.77
C VAL A 260 26.05 12.08 6.62
N MET A 261 25.82 10.83 6.17
CA MET A 261 26.90 9.87 5.95
C MET A 261 27.85 10.33 4.84
N GLU A 262 27.31 10.90 3.75
CA GLU A 262 28.05 11.52 2.66
C GLU A 262 28.98 12.62 3.19
N GLU A 263 28.43 13.61 3.89
CA GLU A 263 29.19 14.74 4.42
C GLU A 263 30.27 14.28 5.40
N TYR A 264 29.93 13.33 6.28
CA TYR A 264 30.88 12.78 7.24
C TYR A 264 32.03 12.04 6.57
N PHE A 265 31.76 10.99 5.78
CA PHE A 265 32.81 10.19 5.14
C PHE A 265 33.64 11.00 4.14
N ARG A 266 33.08 12.04 3.54
CA ARG A 266 33.82 13.01 2.73
C ARG A 266 34.82 13.81 3.56
N ALA A 267 34.42 14.29 4.74
CA ALA A 267 35.27 15.08 5.63
C ALA A 267 36.45 14.27 6.21
N VAL A 268 36.21 13.00 6.56
CA VAL A 268 37.22 12.12 7.19
C VAL A 268 38.02 11.28 6.18
N ARG A 269 37.74 11.42 4.89
CA ARG A 269 38.43 10.69 3.81
C ARG A 269 39.95 10.88 3.89
N GLY A 270 40.69 9.77 3.92
CA GLY A 270 42.15 9.76 4.01
C GLY A 270 42.72 10.14 5.38
N LYS A 271 41.87 10.46 6.37
CA LYS A 271 42.28 10.82 7.74
C LYS A 271 41.72 9.89 8.82
N LEU A 272 40.77 9.01 8.47
CA LEU A 272 40.12 8.06 9.39
C LEU A 272 41.08 7.34 10.34
N ARG A 273 42.23 6.85 9.83
CA ARG A 273 43.19 6.06 10.61
C ARG A 273 44.19 6.89 11.42
N VAL A 274 44.27 8.20 11.20
CA VAL A 274 45.21 9.10 11.89
C VAL A 274 44.52 10.09 12.82
N SER A 275 43.20 10.24 12.69
CA SER A 275 42.39 11.10 13.55
C SER A 275 42.03 10.35 14.83
N ASP A 276 41.92 11.05 15.94
CA ASP A 276 41.43 10.46 17.18
C ASP A 276 39.90 10.40 17.25
N ALA A 277 39.37 9.78 18.30
CA ALA A 277 37.93 9.61 18.46
C ALA A 277 37.17 10.94 18.64
N GLU A 278 37.79 11.96 19.25
CA GLU A 278 37.16 13.26 19.48
C GLU A 278 37.09 14.07 18.17
N GLU A 279 38.14 14.03 17.36
CA GLU A 279 38.17 14.64 16.03
C GLU A 279 37.10 14.03 15.11
N LEU A 280 36.99 12.70 15.10
CA LEU A 280 35.99 11.98 14.30
C LEU A 280 34.56 12.28 14.78
N GLU A 281 34.33 12.38 16.09
CA GLU A 281 33.03 12.77 16.63
C GLU A 281 32.67 14.23 16.29
N ALA A 282 33.65 15.14 16.31
CA ALA A 282 33.46 16.52 15.93
C ALA A 282 33.08 16.66 14.44
N GLU A 283 33.73 15.91 13.55
CA GLU A 283 33.36 15.88 12.13
C GLU A 283 31.97 15.29 11.90
N ALA A 284 31.59 14.24 12.63
CA ALA A 284 30.23 13.69 12.56
C ALA A 284 29.16 14.72 13.00
N ARG A 285 29.44 15.49 14.06
CA ARG A 285 28.57 16.59 14.52
C ARG A 285 28.44 17.69 13.48
N LYS A 286 29.56 18.14 12.89
CA LYS A 286 29.54 19.15 11.81
C LYS A 286 28.73 18.68 10.60
N ALA A 287 28.92 17.44 10.16
CA ALA A 287 28.17 16.86 9.06
C ALA A 287 26.66 16.81 9.34
N ALA A 288 26.28 16.34 10.53
CA ALA A 288 24.88 16.32 10.95
C ALA A 288 24.30 17.75 11.00
N ASP A 289 25.00 18.69 11.62
CA ASP A 289 24.52 20.07 11.77
C ASP A 289 24.32 20.76 10.43
N LYS A 290 25.23 20.52 9.47
CA LYS A 290 25.10 21.03 8.11
C LYS A 290 23.81 20.55 7.43
N VAL A 291 23.50 19.26 7.52
CA VAL A 291 22.31 18.67 6.87
C VAL A 291 21.02 19.07 7.59
N PHE A 292 20.99 18.97 8.92
CA PHE A 292 19.77 19.25 9.69
C PHE A 292 19.47 20.76 9.83
N SER A 293 20.42 21.65 9.51
CA SER A 293 20.17 23.10 9.47
C SER A 293 19.75 23.61 8.07
N ASP A 294 19.58 22.72 7.10
CA ASP A 294 19.10 23.10 5.77
C ASP A 294 17.64 23.61 5.86
N PRO A 295 17.31 24.77 5.25
CA PRO A 295 15.94 25.32 5.24
C PRO A 295 14.87 24.36 4.70
N GLN A 296 15.23 23.41 3.85
CA GLN A 296 14.29 22.38 3.36
C GLN A 296 13.87 21.41 4.47
N VAL A 297 14.71 21.23 5.49
CA VAL A 297 14.42 20.38 6.66
C VAL A 297 13.53 21.12 7.68
N ASP A 298 13.62 22.45 7.73
CA ASP A 298 12.78 23.27 8.62
C ASP A 298 11.29 23.11 8.38
N VAL A 299 10.87 22.81 7.14
CA VAL A 299 9.46 22.57 6.80
C VAL A 299 8.86 21.45 7.67
N PHE A 300 9.62 20.41 7.97
CA PHE A 300 9.17 19.30 8.80
C PHE A 300 9.12 19.64 10.29
N ARG A 301 9.81 20.70 10.75
CA ARG A 301 9.78 21.13 12.16
C ARG A 301 8.47 21.79 12.57
N THR A 302 7.65 22.19 11.60
CA THR A 302 6.33 22.78 11.85
C THR A 302 5.35 21.82 12.54
N ASN A 303 5.59 20.51 12.41
CA ASN A 303 4.83 19.47 13.11
C ASN A 303 5.65 18.92 14.28
N ALA A 304 5.11 18.98 15.49
CA ALA A 304 5.77 18.50 16.71
C ALA A 304 6.24 17.03 16.64
N SER A 305 5.49 16.14 15.99
CA SER A 305 5.89 14.74 15.87
C SER A 305 7.06 14.55 14.89
N SER A 306 7.06 15.31 13.79
CA SER A 306 8.17 15.33 12.83
C SER A 306 9.41 16.01 13.42
N ALA A 307 9.25 17.06 14.22
CA ALA A 307 10.36 17.70 14.93
C ALA A 307 11.07 16.73 15.89
N HIS A 308 10.32 15.98 16.70
CA HIS A 308 10.89 14.97 17.59
C HIS A 308 11.59 13.84 16.82
N LEU A 309 11.01 13.42 15.70
CA LEU A 309 11.60 12.40 14.84
C LEU A 309 12.93 12.86 14.22
N LEU A 310 13.05 14.14 13.84
CA LEU A 310 14.30 14.72 13.34
C LEU A 310 15.41 14.73 14.40
N GLU A 311 15.10 15.10 15.64
CA GLU A 311 16.07 15.08 16.74
C GLU A 311 16.60 13.66 16.98
N ARG A 312 15.70 12.67 17.00
CA ARG A 312 16.07 11.26 17.13
C ARG A 312 16.91 10.79 15.95
N LEU A 313 16.55 11.20 14.73
CA LEU A 313 17.29 10.86 13.52
C LEU A 313 18.71 11.42 13.55
N ARG A 314 18.88 12.67 14.02
CA ARG A 314 20.20 13.29 14.20
C ARG A 314 21.07 12.47 15.17
N ALA A 315 20.53 12.07 16.31
CA ALA A 315 21.25 11.24 17.28
C ALA A 315 21.62 9.85 16.70
N GLU A 316 20.72 9.25 15.93
CA GLU A 316 20.97 7.98 15.24
C GLU A 316 22.09 8.14 14.21
N CYS A 317 22.12 9.23 13.44
CA CYS A 317 23.19 9.50 12.47
C CYS A 317 24.56 9.61 13.15
N LEU A 318 24.67 10.27 14.31
CA LEU A 318 25.93 10.36 15.06
C LEU A 318 26.39 8.98 15.55
N THR A 319 25.45 8.18 16.05
CA THR A 319 25.73 6.80 16.49
C THR A 319 26.18 5.93 15.31
N ALA A 320 25.50 6.04 14.17
CA ALA A 320 25.82 5.32 12.96
C ALA A 320 27.20 5.73 12.41
N ALA A 321 27.51 7.03 12.35
CA ALA A 321 28.83 7.52 11.93
C ALA A 321 29.95 6.89 12.76
N LYS A 322 29.81 6.88 14.09
CA LYS A 322 30.76 6.25 15.00
C LYS A 322 30.90 4.75 14.72
N LYS A 323 29.80 4.01 14.66
CA LYS A 323 29.80 2.54 14.47
C LYS A 323 30.32 2.11 13.11
N LEU A 324 29.97 2.84 12.05
CA LEU A 324 30.48 2.58 10.71
C LEU A 324 31.98 2.91 10.60
N THR A 325 32.46 3.91 11.33
CA THR A 325 33.90 4.19 11.44
C THR A 325 34.62 3.08 12.21
N GLU A 326 34.08 2.60 13.34
CA GLU A 326 34.62 1.44 14.06
C GLU A 326 34.74 0.21 13.12
N ASN A 327 33.73 -0.05 12.29
CA ASN A 327 33.76 -1.12 11.30
C ASN A 327 34.89 -0.95 10.26
N VAL A 328 35.08 0.26 9.73
CA VAL A 328 36.15 0.56 8.77
C VAL A 328 37.54 0.38 9.40
N LEU A 329 37.70 0.83 10.65
CA LEU A 329 38.96 0.78 11.37
C LEU A 329 39.35 -0.64 11.79
N ARG A 330 38.39 -1.56 11.96
CA ARG A 330 38.64 -3.00 12.19
C ARG A 330 39.24 -3.71 10.96
N GLY A 331 38.98 -3.20 9.77
CA GLY A 331 39.49 -3.73 8.52
C GLY A 331 40.64 -2.91 7.94
N LYS A 332 41.00 -3.24 6.70
CA LYS A 332 42.01 -2.58 5.85
C LYS A 332 41.40 -1.93 4.60
N PHE A 333 40.10 -2.13 4.35
CA PHE A 333 39.37 -1.42 3.31
C PHE A 333 39.14 0.04 3.74
N ASP A 334 39.64 0.97 2.92
CA ASP A 334 39.49 2.41 3.18
C ASP A 334 38.47 3.05 2.22
N PRO A 335 37.58 3.93 2.71
CA PRO A 335 36.67 4.70 1.85
C PRO A 335 37.45 5.63 0.92
N VAL A 336 37.55 5.27 -0.36
CA VAL A 336 38.27 6.06 -1.37
C VAL A 336 37.33 7.00 -2.10
N TYR A 337 36.12 6.54 -2.43
CA TYR A 337 35.09 7.36 -3.05
C TYR A 337 33.85 7.39 -2.18
N VAL A 338 33.27 8.58 -2.07
CA VAL A 338 32.00 8.85 -1.39
C VAL A 338 31.12 9.53 -2.42
N GLU A 339 29.93 8.99 -2.63
CA GLU A 339 28.96 9.47 -3.62
C GLU A 339 29.52 9.48 -5.04
N MET A 340 30.08 8.34 -5.44
CA MET A 340 30.68 8.15 -6.76
C MET A 340 29.58 8.07 -7.83
N ASP A 341 29.52 9.08 -8.69
CA ASP A 341 28.63 9.10 -9.85
C ASP A 341 29.22 8.28 -11.03
N PHE A 342 28.34 7.53 -11.72
CA PHE A 342 28.64 6.93 -13.02
C PHE A 342 27.50 7.18 -14.02
N GLY A 343 27.86 7.42 -15.28
CA GLY A 343 26.90 7.64 -16.37
C GLY A 343 26.19 9.00 -16.39
N MET A 344 26.53 9.95 -15.49
CA MET A 344 26.09 11.35 -15.59
C MET A 344 27.26 12.32 -15.70
N ARG A 345 28.05 12.43 -14.62
CA ARG A 345 29.26 13.25 -14.53
C ARG A 345 30.25 12.42 -13.72
N GLY A 346 31.36 11.98 -14.30
CA GLY A 346 32.29 11.08 -13.62
C GLY A 346 32.59 9.85 -14.44
N ALA A 347 32.48 8.67 -13.83
CA ALA A 347 32.87 7.42 -14.48
C ALA A 347 31.94 7.07 -15.66
N PRO A 348 32.44 6.35 -16.70
CA PRO A 348 31.63 5.91 -17.82
C PRO A 348 30.37 5.14 -17.37
N PRO A 349 29.24 5.29 -18.10
CA PRO A 349 28.04 4.51 -17.82
C PRO A 349 28.30 3.02 -17.99
N LEU A 350 27.49 2.20 -17.31
CA LEU A 350 27.43 0.78 -17.65
C LEU A 350 26.51 0.60 -18.85
N THR A 351 27.07 0.16 -19.98
CA THR A 351 26.29 -0.07 -21.21
C THR A 351 25.70 -1.47 -21.21
N VAL A 352 24.40 -1.57 -21.48
CA VAL A 352 23.66 -2.81 -21.71
C VAL A 352 23.24 -2.84 -23.16
N ALA A 353 23.73 -3.82 -23.92
CA ALA A 353 23.32 -4.03 -25.30
C ALA A 353 21.90 -4.63 -25.31
N THR A 354 21.00 -4.03 -26.06
CA THR A 354 19.63 -4.53 -26.27
C THR A 354 19.32 -4.65 -27.76
N SER A 355 18.25 -5.38 -28.11
CA SER A 355 17.79 -5.53 -29.50
C SER A 355 17.43 -4.20 -30.20
N PHE A 356 17.18 -3.13 -29.44
CA PHE A 356 16.83 -1.81 -29.95
C PHE A 356 17.96 -0.77 -29.77
N GLY A 357 19.17 -1.22 -29.41
CA GLY A 357 20.35 -0.38 -29.25
C GLY A 357 20.95 -0.44 -27.84
N ASP A 358 22.04 0.28 -27.66
CA ASP A 358 22.71 0.34 -26.37
C ASP A 358 21.96 1.24 -25.39
N VAL A 359 21.68 0.71 -24.20
CA VAL A 359 21.08 1.47 -23.09
C VAL A 359 22.14 1.71 -22.04
N HIS A 360 22.31 2.97 -21.66
CA HIS A 360 23.26 3.36 -20.62
C HIS A 360 22.58 3.35 -19.26
N LEU A 361 23.20 2.67 -18.29
CA LEU A 361 22.80 2.74 -16.89
C LEU A 361 23.62 3.80 -16.17
N ARG A 362 22.93 4.53 -15.30
CA ARG A 362 23.52 5.52 -14.41
C ARG A 362 23.11 5.31 -12.96
N GLY A 363 23.93 5.82 -12.06
CA GLY A 363 23.70 5.76 -10.63
C GLY A 363 24.73 6.54 -9.85
N LYS A 364 24.51 6.57 -8.54
CA LYS A 364 25.37 7.20 -7.55
C LYS A 364 25.60 6.17 -6.46
N ILE A 365 26.86 5.90 -6.14
CA ILE A 365 27.28 4.87 -5.20
C ILE A 365 27.69 5.57 -3.91
N ASP A 366 26.98 5.31 -2.80
CA ASP A 366 27.18 6.05 -1.55
C ASP A 366 28.63 5.98 -1.05
N ARG A 367 29.21 4.77 -1.01
CA ARG A 367 30.60 4.57 -0.60
C ARG A 367 31.28 3.44 -1.36
N VAL A 368 32.53 3.67 -1.75
CA VAL A 368 33.42 2.69 -2.39
C VAL A 368 34.70 2.57 -1.56
N ASP A 369 34.93 1.39 -1.01
CA ASP A 369 36.10 1.09 -0.21
C ASP A 369 37.08 0.22 -1.01
N ILE A 370 38.39 0.49 -0.92
CA ILE A 370 39.43 -0.19 -1.72
C ILE A 370 40.54 -0.72 -0.82
N TYR A 371 41.04 -1.91 -1.13
CA TYR A 371 42.23 -2.50 -0.49
C TYR A 371 42.96 -3.43 -1.47
N ASN A 372 44.26 -3.22 -1.71
CA ASN A 372 45.13 -4.11 -2.52
C ASN A 372 44.52 -4.60 -3.85
N GLY A 373 43.89 -3.70 -4.61
CA GLY A 373 43.27 -4.04 -5.90
C GLY A 373 41.91 -4.72 -5.79
N TYR A 374 41.34 -4.85 -4.59
CA TYR A 374 39.97 -5.27 -4.33
C TYR A 374 39.07 -4.09 -4.01
N VAL A 375 37.77 -4.21 -4.31
CA VAL A 375 36.78 -3.17 -4.07
C VAL A 375 35.53 -3.71 -3.37
N SER A 376 34.98 -2.92 -2.45
CA SER A 376 33.63 -3.12 -1.94
C SER A 376 32.78 -1.86 -2.09
N VAL A 377 31.50 -2.06 -2.39
CA VAL A 377 30.50 -0.99 -2.42
C VAL A 377 29.60 -1.10 -1.19
N VAL A 378 29.30 0.04 -0.57
CA VAL A 378 28.43 0.11 0.61
C VAL A 378 27.33 1.13 0.34
N ASP A 379 26.08 0.71 0.56
CA ASP A 379 24.88 1.54 0.44
C ASP A 379 24.20 1.66 1.81
N TYR A 380 23.79 2.87 2.18
CA TYR A 380 23.15 3.14 3.46
C TYR A 380 21.65 2.90 3.38
N LYS A 381 21.08 2.16 4.34
CA LYS A 381 19.64 1.89 4.39
C LYS A 381 19.07 2.15 5.78
N THR A 382 17.94 2.82 5.85
CA THR A 382 17.22 3.08 7.11
C THR A 382 16.31 1.92 7.53
N GLY A 383 16.10 0.95 6.65
CA GLY A 383 15.35 -0.27 6.90
C GLY A 383 16.25 -1.45 7.28
N LYS A 384 15.65 -2.54 7.75
CA LYS A 384 16.35 -3.82 7.95
C LYS A 384 16.46 -4.56 6.62
N GLU A 385 17.54 -4.32 5.89
CA GLU A 385 17.87 -5.12 4.70
C GLU A 385 18.66 -6.36 5.12
N SER A 386 18.34 -7.52 4.57
CA SER A 386 19.03 -8.78 4.90
C SER A 386 20.22 -9.04 3.98
N GLY A 387 20.26 -8.38 2.81
CA GLY A 387 21.27 -8.64 1.79
C GLY A 387 21.13 -10.01 1.12
N SER A 388 19.95 -10.65 1.22
CA SER A 388 19.70 -11.96 0.63
C SER A 388 19.77 -11.93 -0.90
N LEU A 389 20.47 -12.91 -1.48
CA LEU A 389 20.51 -13.13 -2.92
C LEU A 389 19.14 -13.49 -3.52
N ASP A 390 18.19 -13.96 -2.70
CA ASP A 390 16.81 -14.20 -3.15
C ASP A 390 16.17 -12.89 -3.68
N ASN A 391 16.50 -11.74 -3.06
CA ASN A 391 16.01 -10.45 -3.54
C ASN A 391 16.68 -10.01 -4.85
N VAL A 392 17.92 -10.44 -5.09
CA VAL A 392 18.66 -10.17 -6.34
C VAL A 392 18.07 -11.01 -7.46
N TYR A 393 17.77 -12.28 -7.18
CA TYR A 393 17.11 -13.20 -8.12
C TYR A 393 15.81 -12.61 -8.66
N PHE A 394 14.96 -12.04 -7.80
CA PHE A 394 13.73 -11.42 -8.27
C PHE A 394 13.87 -9.96 -8.74
N GLY A 395 15.10 -9.45 -8.91
CA GLY A 395 15.33 -8.08 -9.38
C GLY A 395 14.99 -6.98 -8.37
N LYS A 396 14.67 -7.31 -7.11
CA LYS A 396 14.27 -6.32 -6.08
C LYS A 396 15.44 -5.47 -5.59
N LYS A 397 16.66 -6.02 -5.59
CA LYS A 397 17.85 -5.47 -4.91
C LYS A 397 19.12 -5.68 -5.74
N ILE A 398 19.08 -5.32 -7.00
CA ILE A 398 20.20 -5.49 -7.95
C ILE A 398 21.20 -4.34 -7.89
N GLN A 399 20.82 -3.20 -7.30
CA GLN A 399 21.61 -1.97 -7.26
C GLN A 399 23.08 -2.18 -6.86
N LEU A 400 23.33 -2.89 -5.75
CA LEU A 400 24.70 -3.15 -5.28
C LEU A 400 25.59 -3.87 -6.30
N TYR A 401 25.04 -4.87 -7.02
CA TYR A 401 25.82 -5.68 -7.95
C TYR A 401 26.09 -4.93 -9.26
N VAL A 402 25.13 -4.09 -9.69
CA VAL A 402 25.36 -3.15 -10.80
C VAL A 402 26.48 -2.17 -10.43
N TYR A 403 26.46 -1.65 -9.21
CA TYR A 403 27.45 -0.70 -8.72
C TYR A 403 28.83 -1.33 -8.60
N LEU A 404 28.91 -2.52 -8.01
CA LEU A 404 30.14 -3.28 -7.90
C LEU A 404 30.72 -3.60 -9.29
N SER A 405 29.87 -3.99 -10.25
CA SER A 405 30.29 -4.23 -11.64
C SER A 405 30.81 -2.96 -12.32
N ALA A 406 30.11 -1.83 -12.16
CA ALA A 406 30.50 -0.56 -12.75
C ALA A 406 31.85 -0.08 -12.21
N VAL A 407 32.05 -0.12 -10.89
CA VAL A 407 33.32 0.29 -10.26
C VAL A 407 34.46 -0.65 -10.61
N SER A 408 34.21 -1.97 -10.53
CA SER A 408 35.22 -2.99 -10.87
C SER A 408 35.75 -2.82 -12.29
N LYS A 409 34.85 -2.63 -13.28
CA LYS A 409 35.24 -2.38 -14.67
C LYS A 409 35.96 -1.05 -14.86
N ASN A 410 35.44 0.04 -14.28
CA ASN A 410 35.98 1.38 -14.50
C ASN A 410 37.35 1.60 -13.83
N LEU A 411 37.60 0.96 -12.67
CA LEU A 411 38.84 1.12 -11.92
C LEU A 411 39.83 -0.04 -12.12
N GLY A 412 39.45 -1.12 -12.81
CA GLY A 412 40.31 -2.29 -13.01
C GLY A 412 40.62 -3.06 -11.72
N VAL A 413 39.65 -3.09 -10.80
CA VAL A 413 39.77 -3.70 -9.45
C VAL A 413 38.86 -4.91 -9.32
N LYS A 414 39.24 -5.86 -8.46
CA LYS A 414 38.50 -7.11 -8.23
C LYS A 414 37.33 -6.92 -7.28
N PRO A 415 36.13 -7.43 -7.59
CA PRO A 415 34.99 -7.41 -6.66
C PRO A 415 35.31 -8.18 -5.37
N ALA A 416 35.11 -7.54 -4.20
CA ALA A 416 35.28 -8.16 -2.89
C ALA A 416 34.05 -8.05 -1.98
N GLY A 417 33.19 -7.05 -2.18
CA GLY A 417 32.03 -6.85 -1.32
C GLY A 417 30.92 -6.00 -1.91
N ALA A 418 29.68 -6.40 -1.64
CA ALA A 418 28.46 -5.65 -1.95
C ALA A 418 27.61 -5.62 -0.69
N PHE A 419 27.51 -4.44 -0.06
CA PHE A 419 26.98 -4.33 1.29
C PHE A 419 25.90 -3.26 1.46
N TYR A 420 24.89 -3.60 2.26
CA TYR A 420 24.00 -2.65 2.90
C TYR A 420 24.45 -2.39 4.33
N ALA A 421 24.54 -1.11 4.70
CA ALA A 421 24.71 -0.65 6.06
C ALA A 421 23.35 -0.21 6.62
N ASN A 422 22.77 -1.03 7.50
CA ASN A 422 21.47 -0.74 8.12
C ASN A 422 21.65 0.27 9.26
N ILE A 423 21.06 1.46 9.10
CA ILE A 423 21.05 2.56 10.07
C ILE A 423 19.66 2.59 10.74
N GLY A 424 19.56 2.73 12.06
CA GLY A 424 18.26 2.83 12.74
C GLY A 424 17.60 1.50 13.15
N SER A 425 18.31 0.36 13.08
CA SER A 425 17.74 -0.97 13.37
C SER A 425 17.51 -1.25 14.88
N GLY A 426 17.87 -0.30 15.75
CA GLY A 426 18.26 -0.50 17.15
C GLY A 426 17.23 -0.32 18.27
N PHE A 427 15.92 -0.53 18.07
CA PHE A 427 14.97 -0.60 19.20
C PHE A 427 14.86 -1.99 19.82
N THR A 428 15.94 -2.76 19.82
CA THR A 428 15.99 -4.10 20.43
C THR A 428 16.88 -4.09 21.67
N ALA A 429 16.55 -4.92 22.66
CA ALA A 429 17.27 -5.03 23.93
C ALA A 429 18.75 -5.47 23.82
N LYS A 430 19.24 -5.80 22.61
CA LYS A 430 20.61 -6.25 22.33
C LYS A 430 21.52 -5.15 21.74
N GLY A 431 21.05 -3.91 21.65
CA GLY A 431 21.77 -2.83 20.96
C GLY A 431 21.61 -2.91 19.44
N ALA A 432 21.98 -1.82 18.75
CA ALA A 432 21.89 -1.73 17.30
C ALA A 432 23.02 -2.55 16.62
N ASP A 433 22.64 -3.45 15.72
CA ASP A 433 23.56 -4.21 14.87
C ASP A 433 23.90 -3.39 13.62
N TYR A 434 25.15 -2.95 13.54
CA TYR A 434 25.72 -2.18 12.42
C TYR A 434 26.61 -3.03 11.51
N SER A 435 26.60 -4.36 11.65
CA SER A 435 27.27 -5.23 10.70
C SER A 435 26.64 -5.11 9.31
N TYR A 436 27.49 -5.12 8.29
CA TYR A 436 27.10 -5.08 6.89
C TYR A 436 26.33 -6.34 6.50
N LYS A 437 25.32 -6.16 5.66
CA LYS A 437 24.49 -7.23 5.11
C LYS A 437 24.69 -7.31 3.60
N GLY A 438 24.77 -8.50 3.03
CA GLY A 438 25.04 -8.68 1.60
C GLY A 438 26.04 -9.79 1.35
N SER A 439 26.95 -9.59 0.42
CA SER A 439 27.90 -10.60 -0.03
C SER A 439 29.34 -10.12 0.08
N ALA A 440 30.22 -11.00 0.56
CA ALA A 440 31.66 -10.78 0.66
C ALA A 440 32.42 -11.92 -0.02
N LEU A 441 33.62 -11.65 -0.52
CA LEU A 441 34.47 -12.64 -1.18
C LEU A 441 34.96 -13.69 -0.18
N ALA A 442 34.78 -14.97 -0.54
CA ALA A 442 35.15 -16.12 0.28
C ALA A 442 36.65 -16.45 0.20
N GLU A 443 37.50 -15.43 0.16
CA GLU A 443 38.96 -15.56 0.24
C GLU A 443 39.41 -15.20 1.66
N PRO A 444 40.13 -16.08 2.40
CA PRO A 444 40.53 -15.84 3.78
C PRO A 444 41.25 -14.50 4.00
N GLU A 445 42.17 -14.15 3.11
CA GLU A 445 42.93 -12.89 3.19
C GLU A 445 42.03 -11.67 3.04
N VAL A 446 41.04 -11.74 2.16
CA VAL A 446 40.08 -10.66 1.91
C VAL A 446 39.07 -10.56 3.05
N ALA A 447 38.59 -11.69 3.59
CA ALA A 447 37.73 -11.72 4.77
C ALA A 447 38.42 -11.08 5.98
N MET A 448 39.67 -11.45 6.25
CA MET A 448 40.48 -10.82 7.32
C MET A 448 40.80 -9.34 7.05
N ALA A 449 40.80 -8.92 5.77
CA ALA A 449 40.94 -7.52 5.41
C ALA A 449 39.65 -6.71 5.65
N PHE A 450 38.46 -7.34 5.66
CA PHE A 450 37.24 -6.68 6.13
C PHE A 450 37.18 -6.57 7.65
N ASP A 451 37.68 -7.58 8.36
CA ASP A 451 37.66 -7.64 9.82
C ASP A 451 38.89 -8.39 10.35
N ALA A 452 39.84 -7.65 10.92
CA ALA A 452 41.06 -8.23 11.49
C ALA A 452 40.76 -9.17 12.68
N GLY A 453 39.60 -9.03 13.34
CA GLY A 453 39.19 -9.91 14.43
C GLY A 453 38.98 -11.37 13.99
N LEU A 454 38.78 -11.63 12.68
CA LEU A 454 38.72 -12.99 12.15
C LEU A 454 40.05 -13.75 12.27
N ALA A 455 41.18 -13.04 12.35
CA ALA A 455 42.51 -13.65 12.44
C ALA A 455 42.77 -14.32 13.80
N GLU A 456 41.96 -14.04 14.83
CA GLU A 456 42.04 -14.64 16.17
C GLU A 456 41.57 -16.11 16.20
N SER A 457 41.22 -16.69 15.04
CA SER A 457 40.72 -18.06 14.94
C SER A 457 41.78 -19.11 15.32
N GLY A 458 41.58 -19.73 16.50
CA GLY A 458 42.14 -21.03 16.87
C GLY A 458 41.50 -22.18 16.06
N SER A 459 41.07 -23.27 16.71
CA SER A 459 40.32 -24.37 16.04
C SER A 459 38.81 -24.10 15.86
N ASP A 460 38.31 -23.00 16.42
CA ASP A 460 36.88 -22.66 16.42
C ASP A 460 36.50 -21.75 15.25
N THR A 461 35.22 -21.79 14.88
CA THR A 461 34.67 -20.90 13.84
C THR A 461 34.43 -19.51 14.42
N VAL A 462 35.12 -18.50 13.91
CA VAL A 462 34.97 -17.10 14.34
C VAL A 462 34.05 -16.38 13.36
N LYS A 463 33.03 -15.70 13.86
CA LYS A 463 32.10 -14.89 13.06
C LYS A 463 32.60 -13.44 13.02
N SER A 464 32.54 -12.81 11.84
CA SER A 464 32.85 -11.38 11.73
C SER A 464 31.75 -10.53 12.36
N ASP A 465 32.17 -9.43 12.97
CA ASP A 465 31.29 -8.38 13.48
C ASP A 465 30.99 -7.31 12.42
N VAL A 466 31.72 -7.32 11.30
CA VAL A 466 31.63 -6.30 10.25
C VAL A 466 30.91 -6.80 9.02
N VAL A 467 31.22 -8.01 8.54
CA VAL A 467 30.68 -8.58 7.28
C VAL A 467 29.99 -9.92 7.53
N PRO A 468 29.10 -10.40 6.63
CA PRO A 468 28.30 -11.61 6.88
C PRO A 468 29.08 -12.90 6.59
N VAL A 469 30.32 -13.01 7.08
CA VAL A 469 31.17 -14.20 6.92
C VAL A 469 31.72 -14.69 8.24
N SER A 470 32.09 -15.97 8.25
CA SER A 470 32.83 -16.60 9.34
C SER A 470 34.09 -17.27 8.81
N LEU A 471 35.16 -17.26 9.59
CA LEU A 471 36.40 -17.94 9.28
C LEU A 471 36.54 -19.19 10.17
N LYS A 472 36.87 -20.33 9.56
CA LYS A 472 37.19 -21.57 10.26
C LYS A 472 38.56 -22.05 9.86
N ARG A 473 39.40 -22.35 10.85
CA ARG A 473 40.67 -23.06 10.65
C ARG A 473 40.43 -24.56 10.78
N GLU A 474 40.66 -25.29 9.70
CA GLU A 474 40.55 -26.74 9.70
C GLU A 474 41.74 -27.38 10.43
N LYS A 475 41.59 -28.65 10.84
CA LYS A 475 42.67 -29.41 11.51
C LYS A 475 43.92 -29.55 10.63
N SER A 476 43.77 -29.45 9.31
CA SER A 476 44.87 -29.43 8.33
C SER A 476 45.67 -28.12 8.32
N GLY A 477 45.19 -27.08 9.01
CA GLY A 477 45.76 -25.72 8.97
C GLY A 477 45.16 -24.82 7.88
N GLU A 478 44.33 -25.38 6.98
CA GLU A 478 43.63 -24.65 5.93
C GLU A 478 42.55 -23.72 6.51
N LEU A 479 42.37 -22.54 5.88
CA LEU A 479 41.37 -21.56 6.28
C LEU A 479 40.20 -21.58 5.31
N THR A 480 38.99 -21.79 5.84
CA THR A 480 37.75 -21.84 5.06
C THR A 480 36.84 -20.70 5.48
N VAL A 481 36.33 -19.93 4.50
CA VAL A 481 35.35 -18.88 4.72
C VAL A 481 33.94 -19.44 4.51
N LYS A 482 33.04 -19.22 5.47
CA LYS A 482 31.61 -19.56 5.37
C LYS A 482 30.78 -18.29 5.22
N GLY A 483 29.70 -18.35 4.43
CA GLY A 483 28.76 -17.24 4.22
C GLY A 483 29.15 -16.23 3.14
N GLY A 484 30.37 -16.32 2.59
CA GLY A 484 30.82 -15.52 1.46
C GLY A 484 30.56 -16.19 0.11
N LEU A 485 30.88 -15.48 -0.97
CA LEU A 485 30.83 -15.94 -2.35
C LEU A 485 32.24 -16.14 -2.93
N SER A 486 32.51 -17.21 -3.67
CA SER A 486 33.75 -17.32 -4.46
C SER A 486 33.79 -16.28 -5.59
N ALA A 487 34.97 -16.06 -6.18
CA ALA A 487 35.16 -15.12 -7.29
C ALA A 487 34.27 -15.46 -8.51
N GLU A 488 34.13 -16.76 -8.80
CA GLU A 488 33.27 -17.27 -9.87
C GLU A 488 31.81 -16.94 -9.58
N GLN A 489 31.35 -17.14 -8.34
CA GLN A 489 29.96 -16.86 -7.95
C GLN A 489 29.65 -15.36 -8.03
N PHE A 490 30.61 -14.50 -7.66
CA PHE A 490 30.47 -13.05 -7.87
C PHE A 490 30.30 -12.70 -9.35
N ALA A 491 31.09 -13.31 -10.23
CA ALA A 491 30.97 -13.12 -11.67
C ALA A 491 29.61 -13.61 -12.19
N GLU A 492 29.14 -14.77 -11.73
CA GLU A 492 27.83 -15.34 -12.08
C GLU A 492 26.67 -14.43 -11.63
N VAL A 493 26.70 -13.89 -10.41
CA VAL A 493 25.66 -12.97 -9.92
C VAL A 493 25.65 -11.69 -10.75
N ILE A 494 26.83 -11.13 -11.08
CA ILE A 494 26.93 -9.93 -11.93
C ILE A 494 26.40 -10.21 -13.34
N ASP A 495 26.75 -11.35 -13.94
CA ASP A 495 26.27 -11.75 -15.27
C ASP A 495 24.75 -11.95 -15.27
N TYR A 496 24.22 -12.61 -14.25
CA TYR A 496 22.78 -12.78 -14.05
C TYR A 496 22.05 -11.44 -13.98
N VAL A 497 22.55 -10.50 -13.17
CA VAL A 497 21.96 -9.16 -13.04
C VAL A 497 21.96 -8.42 -14.38
N ASN A 498 23.02 -8.54 -15.18
CA ASN A 498 23.06 -7.92 -16.51
C ASN A 498 22.01 -8.52 -17.46
N LYS A 499 21.83 -9.86 -17.45
CA LYS A 499 20.78 -10.53 -18.23
C LYS A 499 19.38 -10.09 -17.79
N LEU A 500 19.17 -10.00 -16.47
CA LEU A 500 17.90 -9.58 -15.90
C LEU A 500 17.54 -8.15 -16.32
N ILE A 501 18.52 -7.23 -16.28
CA ILE A 501 18.34 -5.85 -16.73
C ILE A 501 18.04 -5.80 -18.23
N CYS A 502 18.76 -6.55 -19.06
CA CYS A 502 18.52 -6.61 -20.49
C CYS A 502 17.07 -7.03 -20.79
N GLY A 503 16.60 -8.14 -20.20
CA GLY A 503 15.22 -8.60 -20.39
C GLY A 503 14.17 -7.58 -19.94
N ALA A 504 14.39 -6.91 -18.81
CA ALA A 504 13.49 -5.84 -18.36
C ALA A 504 13.44 -4.66 -19.35
N LEU A 505 14.59 -4.25 -19.90
CA LEU A 505 14.64 -3.17 -20.89
C LEU A 505 13.90 -3.56 -22.18
N GLU A 506 14.01 -4.81 -22.62
CA GLU A 506 13.26 -5.33 -23.77
C GLU A 506 11.75 -5.32 -23.54
N GLU A 507 11.29 -5.84 -22.39
CA GLU A 507 9.88 -5.82 -22.03
C GLU A 507 9.34 -4.38 -21.91
N ILE A 508 10.09 -3.49 -21.27
CA ILE A 508 9.73 -2.07 -21.11
C ILE A 508 9.63 -1.38 -22.49
N ASN A 509 10.59 -1.63 -23.38
CA ASN A 509 10.57 -1.05 -24.73
C ASN A 509 9.42 -1.60 -25.59
N ALA A 510 9.05 -2.88 -25.38
CA ALA A 510 7.87 -3.49 -25.99
C ALA A 510 6.54 -2.99 -25.41
N GLY A 511 6.57 -2.13 -24.38
CA GLY A 511 5.39 -1.54 -23.76
C GLY A 511 4.67 -2.46 -22.77
N TYR A 512 5.37 -3.44 -22.21
CA TYR A 512 4.80 -4.33 -21.21
C TYR A 512 4.52 -3.59 -19.89
N ALA A 513 3.24 -3.49 -19.55
CA ALA A 513 2.75 -2.80 -18.36
C ALA A 513 1.62 -3.59 -17.69
N GLU A 514 1.76 -4.90 -17.53
CA GLU A 514 0.74 -5.70 -16.84
C GLU A 514 0.76 -5.52 -15.31
N LYS A 515 -0.40 -5.76 -14.68
CA LYS A 515 -0.56 -5.79 -13.22
C LYS A 515 -0.01 -7.09 -12.64
N ARG A 516 1.32 -7.22 -12.64
CA ARG A 516 2.07 -8.38 -12.10
C ARG A 516 2.93 -7.97 -10.91
N PRO A 517 2.33 -7.70 -9.73
CA PRO A 517 3.09 -7.44 -8.52
C PRO A 517 3.89 -8.67 -8.08
N LEU A 518 5.05 -8.43 -7.48
CA LEU A 518 5.88 -9.46 -6.90
C LEU A 518 5.58 -9.62 -5.40
N GLY A 519 4.99 -10.76 -5.02
CA GLY A 519 4.54 -11.02 -3.65
C GLY A 519 3.66 -9.89 -3.10
N ALA A 520 3.93 -9.46 -1.87
CA ALA A 520 3.13 -8.43 -1.19
C ALA A 520 3.38 -6.97 -1.66
N ALA A 521 3.85 -6.74 -2.90
CA ALA A 521 4.17 -5.41 -3.42
C ALA A 521 2.98 -4.43 -3.37
N CYS A 522 1.74 -4.93 -3.53
CA CYS A 522 0.53 -4.11 -3.47
C CYS A 522 0.30 -3.45 -2.10
N LYS A 523 0.75 -4.07 -1.01
CA LYS A 523 0.50 -3.60 0.38
C LYS A 523 1.04 -2.19 0.63
N TYR A 524 2.14 -1.83 -0.02
CA TYR A 524 2.82 -0.54 0.14
C TYR A 524 2.83 0.28 -1.17
N CYS A 525 1.99 -0.09 -2.14
CA CYS A 525 1.94 0.57 -3.43
C CYS A 525 1.10 1.84 -3.35
N SER A 526 1.71 3.00 -3.60
CA SER A 526 1.00 4.29 -3.65
C SER A 526 0.02 4.41 -4.81
N PHE A 527 0.06 3.48 -5.78
CA PHE A 527 -0.80 3.49 -6.95
C PHE A 527 -2.00 2.55 -6.83
N LEU A 528 -2.24 1.94 -5.66
CA LEU A 528 -3.33 0.97 -5.47
C LEU A 528 -4.70 1.54 -5.86
N GLY A 529 -4.99 2.79 -5.49
CA GLY A 529 -6.26 3.45 -5.82
C GLY A 529 -6.47 3.73 -7.31
N VAL A 530 -5.39 3.83 -8.10
CA VAL A 530 -5.46 4.00 -9.57
C VAL A 530 -5.48 2.63 -10.27
N CYS A 531 -4.76 1.66 -9.71
CA CYS A 531 -4.62 0.33 -10.28
C CYS A 531 -5.84 -0.56 -10.00
N GLY A 532 -6.52 -0.39 -8.87
CA GLY A 532 -7.59 -1.29 -8.42
C GLY A 532 -7.10 -2.65 -7.91
N GLY A 533 -5.78 -2.84 -7.79
CA GLY A 533 -5.17 -4.12 -7.41
C GLY A 533 -4.91 -5.04 -8.59
N ALA A 534 -4.07 -6.04 -8.37
CA ALA A 534 -3.84 -7.10 -9.35
C ALA A 534 -4.92 -8.18 -9.21
N PRO A 535 -5.32 -8.85 -10.30
CA PRO A 535 -6.19 -10.03 -10.23
C PRO A 535 -5.61 -11.11 -9.31
N GLU A 536 -6.48 -11.94 -8.74
CA GLU A 536 -6.06 -13.07 -7.93
C GLU A 536 -5.20 -14.04 -8.78
N GLY A 537 -4.06 -14.47 -8.25
CA GLY A 537 -3.08 -15.29 -8.99
C GLY A 537 -2.20 -14.54 -10.00
N ALA A 538 -2.37 -13.22 -10.17
CA ALA A 538 -1.50 -12.41 -11.01
C ALA A 538 -0.18 -12.07 -10.30
N GLU A 539 0.63 -13.08 -10.01
CA GLU A 539 2.00 -12.88 -9.53
C GLU A 539 2.98 -12.82 -10.69
N ARG A 540 4.07 -12.07 -10.51
CA ARG A 540 5.20 -12.12 -11.43
C ARG A 540 5.95 -13.42 -11.22
N GLU A 541 5.76 -14.38 -12.12
CA GLU A 541 6.56 -15.59 -12.19
C GLU A 541 7.84 -15.29 -13.00
N PHE A 542 9.00 -15.51 -12.40
CA PHE A 542 10.26 -15.62 -13.15
C PHE A 542 10.57 -17.08 -13.39
N VAL A 543 11.16 -17.38 -14.55
CA VAL A 543 11.59 -18.72 -14.95
C VAL A 543 12.42 -19.34 -13.82
N LYS A 544 11.82 -20.28 -13.07
CA LYS A 544 12.54 -21.13 -12.13
C LYS A 544 13.52 -21.96 -12.94
N GLY A 545 14.83 -21.68 -12.81
CA GLY A 545 15.85 -22.49 -13.49
C GLY A 545 17.22 -21.86 -13.65
N VAL A 546 17.46 -20.61 -13.25
CA VAL A 546 18.77 -19.95 -13.43
C VAL A 546 19.26 -19.33 -12.12
N LEU A 547 19.59 -20.16 -11.14
CA LEU A 547 20.62 -19.84 -10.15
C LEU A 547 21.62 -21.00 -10.11
N PRO A 548 22.94 -20.71 -10.12
CA PRO A 548 23.99 -21.71 -9.99
C PRO A 548 24.19 -22.23 -8.54
N TYR A 549 23.42 -21.74 -7.56
CA TYR A 549 23.49 -22.21 -6.18
C TYR A 549 22.41 -23.24 -5.89
N GLY A 550 22.81 -24.50 -5.93
CA GLY A 550 22.05 -25.62 -5.37
C GLY A 550 21.69 -25.32 -3.92
N ARG A 551 20.41 -25.02 -3.67
CA ARG A 551 19.79 -25.49 -2.43
C ARG A 551 19.41 -26.93 -2.69
N GLY A 552 20.10 -27.84 -2.00
CA GLY A 552 19.67 -29.23 -1.93
C GLY A 552 18.19 -29.26 -1.59
N GLU A 553 17.46 -30.08 -2.33
CA GLU A 553 16.12 -30.50 -1.97
C GLU A 553 16.20 -31.17 -0.59
N GLU A 554 15.55 -30.58 0.40
CA GLU A 554 15.04 -31.29 1.58
C GLU A 554 13.51 -31.22 1.57
#